data_AF-A0AAU4D739-F1
#
_entry.id   AF-A0AAU4D739-F1
#
_cell.length_a   1.000
_cell.length_b   1.000
_cell.length_c   1.000
_cell.angle_alpha   90.00
_cell.angle_beta   90.00
_cell.angle_gamma   90.00
#
_symmetry.space_group_name_H-M   'P 1'
#
loop_
_entity.id
_entity.type
_entity.pdbx_description
1 polymer ?
#
loop_
_entity_poly.entity_id
_entity_poly.type
_entity_poly.pdbx_seq_one_letter_code
_entity_poly.pdbx_strand_id
1 'polypeptide(L)' 'MTARLDEVMADAVKDGDGPTSPRRSSPAATDEKPKPRYTAGPPASRVTTARRLVPAGTFDQRIRKNNRLPG' A
#
# COMPACT_ATOMS: atom_id res chain seq x y z
N MET A 1 -25.56 4.79 -4.51
CA MET A 1 -24.56 3.84 -5.06
C MET A 1 -23.18 4.03 -4.39
N THR A 2 -23.14 4.37 -3.09
CA THR A 2 -21.90 4.74 -2.34
C THR A 2 -21.54 3.74 -1.24
N ALA A 3 -22.51 2.99 -0.71
CA ALA A 3 -22.33 2.06 0.41
C ALA A 3 -21.19 1.04 0.22
N ARG A 4 -20.91 0.60 -1.01
CA ARG A 4 -19.82 -0.33 -1.31
C ARG A 4 -18.43 0.32 -1.21
N LEU A 5 -18.32 1.60 -1.55
CA LEU A 5 -17.07 2.34 -1.40
C LEU A 5 -16.82 2.62 0.07
N ASP A 6 -17.85 3.04 0.81
CA ASP A 6 -17.76 3.33 2.24
C ASP A 6 -17.31 2.10 3.04
N GLU A 7 -17.78 0.90 2.67
CA GLU A 7 -17.35 -0.37 3.26
C GLU A 7 -15.87 -0.68 2.98
N VAL A 8 -15.43 -0.55 1.71
CA VAL A 8 -14.01 -0.74 1.34
C VAL A 8 -13.10 0.26 2.06
N MET A 9 -13.57 1.51 2.23
CA MET A 9 -12.83 2.54 2.97
C MET A 9 -12.79 2.23 4.47
N ALA A 10 -13.89 1.77 5.06
CA ALA A 10 -13.94 1.38 6.46
C ALA A 10 -12.99 0.21 6.77
N ASP A 11 -12.96 -0.80 5.91
CA ASP A 11 -12.02 -1.92 6.01
C ASP A 11 -10.56 -1.45 5.89
N ALA A 12 -10.26 -0.59 4.90
CA ALA A 12 -8.92 -0.07 4.70
C ALA A 12 -8.41 0.79 5.87
N VAL A 13 -9.30 1.56 6.51
CA VAL A 13 -8.96 2.35 7.70
C VAL A 13 -8.72 1.44 8.91
N LYS A 14 -9.52 0.38 9.06
CA LYS A 14 -9.39 -0.58 10.16
C LYS A 14 -8.10 -1.39 10.07
N ASP A 15 -7.72 -1.81 8.87
CA ASP A 15 -6.51 -2.61 8.61
C ASP A 15 -5.25 -1.75 8.41
N GLY A 16 -5.41 -0.43 8.39
CA GLY A 16 -4.31 0.53 8.28
C GLY A 16 -3.36 0.44 9.47
N ASP A 17 -2.09 0.80 9.26
CA ASP A 17 -1.09 0.85 10.33
C ASP A 17 -1.54 1.84 11.41
N GLY A 18 -1.96 1.30 12.56
CA GLY A 18 -2.41 2.09 13.71
C GLY A 18 -1.25 2.81 14.42
N PRO A 19 -1.55 3.86 15.19
CA PRO A 19 -0.52 4.63 15.93
C PRO A 19 0.22 3.79 16.99
N THR A 20 -0.41 2.73 17.47
CA THR A 20 0.12 1.76 18.44
C THR A 20 0.64 0.47 17.79
N SER A 21 0.67 0.37 16.46
CA SER A 21 1.38 -0.75 15.82
C SER A 21 2.84 -0.70 16.27
N PRO A 22 3.48 -1.83 16.63
CA PRO A 22 4.87 -1.85 17.04
C PRO A 22 5.71 -1.35 15.87
N ARG A 23 5.98 -0.05 15.85
CA ARG A 23 6.83 0.59 14.85
C ARG A 23 8.19 -0.05 14.97
N ARG A 24 8.55 -0.92 14.02
CA ARG A 24 9.96 -1.12 13.73
C ARG A 24 10.53 0.26 13.44
N SER A 25 11.63 0.61 14.09
CA SER A 25 12.38 1.81 13.77
C SER A 25 12.60 1.84 12.26
N SER A 26 12.21 2.94 11.62
CA SER A 26 12.55 3.11 10.20
C SER A 26 14.06 2.96 10.06
N PRO A 27 14.57 2.23 9.04
CA PRO A 27 16.01 2.16 8.79
C PRO A 27 16.64 3.54 8.64
N ALA A 28 15.85 4.55 8.23
CA ALA A 28 16.28 5.95 8.22
C ALA A 28 16.79 6.47 9.58
N ALA A 29 16.33 5.92 10.70
CA ALA A 29 16.77 6.32 12.04
C ALA A 29 18.16 5.77 12.40
N THR A 30 18.64 4.76 11.67
CA THR A 30 19.88 4.03 11.97
C THR A 30 20.90 4.02 10.81
N ASP A 31 20.49 4.42 9.60
CA ASP A 31 21.37 4.46 8.43
C ASP A 31 22.40 5.60 8.53
N GLU A 32 23.69 5.29 8.36
CA GLU A 32 24.78 6.30 8.31
C GLU A 32 24.61 7.32 7.18
N LYS A 33 23.92 6.93 6.10
CA LYS A 33 23.58 7.80 4.96
C LYS A 33 22.11 7.61 4.60
N PRO A 34 21.20 8.31 5.28
CA PRO A 34 19.78 8.12 5.07
C PRO A 34 19.38 8.54 3.65
N LYS A 35 18.57 7.70 2.99
CA LYS A 35 18.06 7.97 1.64
C LYS A 35 16.95 9.03 1.69
N PRO A 36 16.77 9.83 0.63
CA PRO A 36 15.67 10.80 0.58
C PRO A 36 14.27 10.15 0.64
N ARG A 37 14.12 8.87 0.27
CA ARG A 37 12.83 8.17 0.23
C ARG A 37 12.99 6.72 0.68
N TYR A 38 12.16 6.33 1.66
CA TYR A 38 11.99 4.96 2.12
C TYR A 38 10.56 4.51 1.84
N THR A 39 10.39 3.28 1.36
CA THR A 39 9.04 2.70 1.25
C THR A 39 8.49 2.45 2.65
N ALA A 40 7.19 2.70 2.85
CA ALA A 40 6.53 2.52 4.14
C ALA A 40 6.59 1.08 4.72
N GLY A 41 7.00 0.10 3.92
CA GLY A 41 7.29 -1.26 4.37
C GLY A 41 7.38 -2.25 3.20
N PRO A 42 7.55 -3.57 3.50
CA PRO A 42 7.53 -4.63 2.51
C PRO A 42 6.35 -4.60 1.52
N PRO A 43 5.08 -4.35 1.94
CA PRO A 43 3.98 -4.29 0.98
C PRO A 43 4.14 -3.14 -0.03
N ALA A 44 4.53 -1.95 0.41
CA ALA A 44 4.77 -0.81 -0.49
C ALA A 44 5.94 -1.06 -1.46
N SER A 45 7.00 -1.74 -1.00
CA SER A 45 8.09 -2.21 -1.86
C SER A 45 7.60 -3.18 -2.94
N ARG A 46 6.77 -4.17 -2.58
CA ARG A 46 6.19 -5.12 -3.55
C ARG A 46 5.32 -4.43 -4.59
N VAL A 47 4.50 -3.46 -4.20
CA VAL A 47 3.69 -2.66 -5.13
C VAL A 47 4.58 -1.86 -6.09
N THR A 48 5.65 -1.25 -5.58
CA THR A 48 6.62 -0.51 -6.41
C THR A 48 7.27 -1.41 -7.46
N THR A 49 7.69 -2.61 -7.07
CA THR A 49 8.25 -3.61 -7.98
C THR A 49 7.23 -4.10 -8.99
N ALA A 50 6.02 -4.44 -8.55
CA ALA A 50 4.94 -4.91 -9.43
C ALA A 50 4.60 -3.87 -10.51
N ARG A 51 4.54 -2.59 -10.16
CA ARG A 51 4.28 -1.50 -11.12
C ARG A 51 5.36 -1.37 -12.20
N ARG A 52 6.58 -1.88 -11.96
CA ARG A 52 7.69 -1.86 -12.94
C ARG A 52 7.74 -3.10 -13.82
N LEU A 53 7.29 -4.24 -13.31
CA LEU A 53 7.46 -5.54 -13.99
C LEU A 53 6.17 -6.07 -14.61
N VAL A 54 5.00 -5.66 -14.11
CA VAL A 54 3.70 -6.15 -14.58
C VAL A 54 3.16 -5.19 -15.64
N PRO A 55 2.63 -5.70 -16.78
CA PRO A 55 1.95 -4.88 -17.77
C PRO A 55 0.82 -4.04 -17.15
N ALA A 56 0.68 -2.79 -17.61
CA ALA A 56 -0.23 -1.81 -17.00
C ALA A 56 -1.67 -2.32 -16.89
N GLY A 57 -2.20 -2.98 -17.92
CA GLY A 57 -3.56 -3.52 -17.91
C GLY A 57 -3.78 -4.60 -16.84
N THR A 58 -2.81 -5.51 -16.66
CA THR A 58 -2.91 -6.57 -15.65
C THR A 58 -2.78 -5.99 -14.23
N PHE A 59 -1.86 -5.03 -14.04
CA PHE A 59 -1.71 -4.35 -12.75
C PHE A 59 -3.00 -3.61 -12.38
N ASP A 60 -3.56 -2.84 -13.32
CA ASP A 60 -4.78 -2.05 -13.11
C ASP A 60 -5.99 -2.95 -12.83
N GLN A 61 -6.15 -4.06 -13.56
CA GLN A 61 -7.23 -5.02 -13.31
C GLN A 61 -7.17 -5.63 -11.90
N ARG A 62 -5.95 -5.88 -11.39
CA ARG A 62 -5.77 -6.36 -10.00
C ARG A 62 -6.16 -5.30 -8.98
N ILE A 63 -5.80 -4.04 -9.21
CA ILE A 63 -6.20 -2.92 -8.35
C ILE A 63 -7.73 -2.76 -8.33
N ARG A 64 -8.38 -2.78 -9.50
CA ARG A 64 -9.84 -2.69 -9.60
C ARG A 64 -10.53 -3.81 -8.84
N LYS A 65 -10.06 -5.05 -9.01
CA LYS A 65 -10.60 -6.22 -8.31
C LYS A 65 -10.47 -6.09 -6.79
N ASN A 66 -9.30 -5.69 -6.29
CA ASN A 66 -9.06 -5.54 -4.85
C ASN A 66 -9.93 -4.43 -4.23
N ASN A 67 -10.16 -3.35 -4.96
CA ASN A 67 -10.97 -2.22 -4.50
C ASN A 67 -12.46 -2.37 -4.84
N ARG A 68 -12.89 -3.54 -5.33
CA ARG A 68 -14.28 -3.83 -5.73
C ARG A 68 -14.84 -2.83 -6.76
N LEU A 69 -13.97 -2.26 -7.58
CA LEU A 69 -14.32 -1.30 -8.63
C LEU A 69 -14.84 -2.04 -9.88
N PRO A 70 -15.74 -1.41 -10.66
CA PRO A 70 -16.11 -1.94 -11.97
C PRO A 70 -14.88 -2.08 -12.86
N GLY A 71 -14.88 -3.16 -13.64
CA GLY A 71 -13.80 -3.55 -14.54
C GLY A 71 -13.66 -2.62 -15.72
#